data_AF-A0A857J7Z9-F1
#
_entry.id   AF-A0A857J7Z9-F1
#
_cell.length_a   1.000
_cell.length_b   1.000
_cell.length_c   1.000
_cell.angle_alpha   90.00
_cell.angle_beta   90.00
_cell.angle_gamma   90.00
#
_symmetry.space_group_name_H-M   'P 1'
#
loop_
_entity.id
_entity.type
_entity.pdbx_description
1 polymer ?
#
loop_
_entity_poly.entity_id
_entity_poly.type
_entity_poly.pdbx_seq_one_letter_code
_entity_poly.pdbx_strand_id
1 'polypeptide(L)'
;MLQREKAEFGQLVKDVMAYYRQDTSAFLLDTWWGACQGFGLEQVKTAMQRHATDAEHGQFAPKVADVVRILAGTATDRAALAWGKVHDAMSRVGAYSDVVFDDPAIHAAVEDCGGWPKLCRTELAELSYLQHRFQAAHRAYTERGEFDYPRLLKGAAGPDNAAMLAKRGLPAPEPAFIGDPKRALRVFQAGGAGKTAITYQSVADQALRGLPTIGGAQ
;
A
#
# COMPACT_ATOMS: atom_id res chain seq x y z
N MET A 1 -1.20 -9.12 -20.42
CA MET A 1 -1.39 -9.95 -21.63
C MET A 1 -2.53 -9.36 -22.44
N LEU A 2 -2.48 -9.52 -23.76
CA LEU A 2 -3.49 -9.07 -24.71
C LEU A 2 -4.47 -10.21 -25.00
N GLN A 3 -5.73 -9.89 -25.33
CA GLN A 3 -6.77 -10.91 -25.55
C GLN A 3 -6.39 -11.95 -26.62
N ARG A 4 -5.62 -11.56 -27.64
CA ARG A 4 -5.09 -12.46 -28.69
C ARG A 4 -4.16 -13.55 -28.16
N GLU A 5 -3.53 -13.33 -27.01
CA GLU A 5 -2.60 -14.26 -26.36
C GLU A 5 -3.35 -15.30 -25.51
N LYS A 6 -4.69 -15.21 -25.35
CA LYS A 6 -5.49 -16.12 -24.52
C LYS A 6 -5.36 -17.58 -24.96
N ALA A 7 -5.31 -17.85 -26.26
CA ALA A 7 -5.17 -19.21 -26.79
C ALA A 7 -3.78 -19.80 -26.46
N GLU A 8 -2.71 -19.03 -26.68
CA GLU A 8 -1.34 -19.43 -26.35
C GLU A 8 -1.16 -19.65 -24.84
N PHE A 9 -1.69 -18.73 -24.02
CA PHE A 9 -1.71 -18.87 -22.57
C PHE A 9 -2.46 -20.14 -22.12
N GLY A 10 -3.62 -20.41 -22.72
CA GLY A 10 -4.40 -21.61 -22.42
C GLY A 10 -3.63 -22.89 -22.75
N GLN A 11 -2.87 -22.89 -23.85
CA GLN A 11 -1.99 -24.02 -24.19
C GLN A 11 -0.85 -24.18 -23.19
N LEU A 12 -0.20 -23.09 -22.79
CA LEU A 12 0.84 -23.12 -21.76
C LEU A 12 0.34 -23.73 -20.45
N VAL A 13 -0.84 -23.32 -19.95
CA VAL A 13 -1.43 -23.88 -18.73
C VAL A 13 -1.72 -25.38 -18.90
N LYS A 14 -2.24 -25.80 -20.07
CA LYS A 14 -2.46 -27.22 -20.38
C LYS A 14 -1.16 -28.02 -20.33
N ASP A 15 -0.10 -27.51 -20.95
CA ASP A 15 1.19 -28.20 -21.01
C ASP A 15 1.81 -28.37 -19.61
N VAL A 16 1.74 -27.31 -18.80
CA VAL A 16 2.20 -27.35 -17.40
C VAL A 16 1.36 -28.34 -16.58
N MET A 17 0.03 -28.31 -16.69
CA MET A 17 -0.84 -29.24 -15.95
C MET A 17 -0.64 -30.69 -16.39
N ALA A 18 -0.42 -30.91 -17.70
CA ALA A 18 -0.12 -32.23 -18.25
C ALA A 18 1.20 -32.81 -17.73
N TYR A 19 2.23 -31.98 -17.53
CA TYR A 19 3.47 -32.39 -16.87
C TYR A 19 3.21 -32.99 -15.48
N TYR A 20 2.25 -32.43 -14.74
CA TYR A 20 1.79 -32.93 -13.44
C TYR A 20 0.64 -33.96 -13.51
N ARG A 21 0.30 -34.45 -14.71
CA ARG A 21 -0.79 -35.40 -14.98
C ARG A 21 -2.14 -34.92 -14.44
N GLN A 22 -2.39 -33.62 -14.53
CA GLN A 22 -3.66 -32.99 -14.15
C GLN A 22 -4.47 -32.63 -15.40
N ASP A 23 -5.77 -32.91 -15.35
CA ASP A 23 -6.69 -32.46 -16.38
C ASP A 23 -7.01 -30.97 -16.22
N THR A 24 -7.28 -30.31 -17.34
CA THR A 24 -7.70 -28.90 -17.34
C THR A 24 -9.15 -28.78 -17.77
N SER A 25 -9.94 -28.04 -17.00
CA SER A 25 -11.30 -27.64 -17.37
C SER A 25 -11.31 -26.24 -17.97
N ALA A 26 -12.37 -25.90 -18.70
CA ALA A 26 -12.57 -24.54 -19.20
C ALA A 26 -12.58 -23.52 -18.04
N PHE A 27 -13.22 -23.86 -16.92
CA PHE A 27 -13.24 -23.04 -15.71
C PHE A 27 -11.85 -22.77 -15.14
N LEU A 28 -10.97 -23.79 -15.11
CA LEU A 28 -9.59 -23.64 -14.68
C LEU A 28 -8.85 -22.65 -15.58
N LEU A 29 -8.94 -22.83 -16.90
CA LEU A 29 -8.26 -21.95 -17.86
C LEU A 29 -8.74 -20.49 -17.77
N ASP A 30 -10.04 -20.28 -17.56
CA ASP A 30 -10.59 -18.93 -17.38
C ASP A 30 -10.15 -18.31 -16.04
N THR A 31 -10.07 -19.10 -14.96
CA THR A 31 -9.55 -18.64 -13.66
C THR A 31 -8.09 -18.21 -13.76
N TRP A 32 -7.27 -19.02 -14.42
CA TRP A 32 -5.86 -18.70 -14.70
C TRP A 32 -5.71 -17.46 -15.56
N TRP A 33 -6.53 -17.32 -16.61
CA TRP A 33 -6.52 -16.13 -17.46
C TRP A 33 -6.87 -14.87 -16.67
N GLY A 34 -7.96 -14.90 -15.89
CA GLY A 34 -8.41 -13.77 -15.10
C GLY A 34 -7.38 -13.28 -14.08
N ALA A 35 -6.65 -14.21 -13.45
CA ALA A 35 -5.61 -13.88 -12.49
C ALA A 35 -4.30 -13.40 -13.12
N CYS A 36 -3.94 -13.93 -14.30
CA CYS A 36 -2.66 -13.64 -14.93
C CYS A 36 -2.71 -12.53 -16.00
N GLN A 37 -3.90 -12.13 -16.49
CA GLN A 37 -4.03 -11.17 -17.60
C GLN A 37 -3.34 -9.82 -17.37
N GLY A 38 -3.12 -9.41 -16.11
CA GLY A 38 -2.38 -8.20 -15.76
C GLY A 38 -0.86 -8.27 -15.98
N PHE A 39 -0.30 -9.48 -16.11
CA PHE A 39 1.14 -9.72 -16.31
C PHE A 39 1.47 -9.96 -17.78
N GLY A 40 2.75 -9.90 -18.16
CA GLY A 40 3.21 -10.30 -19.49
C GLY A 40 3.28 -11.83 -19.64
N LEU A 41 3.01 -12.37 -20.84
CA LEU A 41 3.02 -13.81 -21.08
C LEU A 41 4.39 -14.44 -20.76
N GLU A 42 5.48 -13.79 -21.16
CA GLU A 42 6.84 -14.23 -20.86
C GLU A 42 7.15 -14.23 -19.35
N GLN A 43 6.56 -13.31 -18.59
CA GLN A 43 6.70 -13.30 -17.13
C GLN A 43 6.01 -14.52 -16.52
N VAL A 44 4.81 -14.86 -17.01
CA VAL A 44 4.08 -16.06 -16.57
C VAL A 44 4.84 -17.33 -16.91
N LYS A 45 5.37 -17.46 -18.14
CA LYS A 45 6.21 -18.60 -18.54
C LYS A 45 7.40 -18.76 -17.58
N THR A 46 8.10 -17.66 -17.31
CA THR A 46 9.24 -17.65 -16.38
C THR A 46 8.81 -18.05 -14.96
N ALA A 47 7.66 -17.58 -14.48
CA ALA A 47 7.15 -17.91 -13.16
C ALA A 47 6.75 -19.39 -13.03
N MET A 48 6.10 -19.96 -14.05
CA MET A 48 5.78 -21.38 -14.11
C MET A 48 7.05 -22.24 -14.16
N GLN A 49 8.05 -21.84 -14.94
CA GLN A 49 9.34 -22.52 -14.99
C GLN A 49 10.02 -22.52 -13.61
N ARG A 50 10.04 -21.37 -12.93
CA ARG A 50 10.58 -21.25 -11.58
C ARG A 50 9.89 -22.19 -10.60
N HIS A 51 8.56 -22.26 -10.63
CA HIS A 51 7.79 -23.20 -9.80
C HIS A 51 8.18 -24.65 -10.11
N ALA A 52 8.27 -25.04 -11.38
CA ALA A 52 8.63 -26.41 -11.77
C ALA A 52 10.04 -26.81 -11.32
N THR A 53 10.96 -25.85 -11.21
CA THR A 53 12.34 -26.07 -10.73
C THR A 53 12.53 -25.87 -9.22
N ASP A 54 11.48 -25.51 -8.48
CA ASP A 54 11.52 -25.36 -7.02
C ASP A 54 11.46 -26.74 -6.36
N ALA A 55 12.52 -27.13 -5.65
CA ALA A 55 12.62 -28.45 -5.03
C ALA A 55 11.60 -28.67 -3.90
N GLU A 56 11.08 -27.60 -3.28
CA GLU A 56 10.13 -27.69 -2.17
C GLU A 56 8.68 -27.60 -2.66
N HIS A 57 8.38 -26.66 -3.55
CA HIS A 57 7.02 -26.37 -4.01
C HIS A 57 6.69 -27.01 -5.37
N GLY A 58 7.69 -27.27 -6.20
CA GLY A 58 7.55 -27.78 -7.56
C GLY A 58 7.18 -29.26 -7.65
N GLN A 59 7.15 -29.97 -6.52
CA GLN A 59 6.69 -31.37 -6.43
C GLN A 59 5.20 -31.55 -6.75
N PHE A 60 4.39 -30.49 -6.61
CA PHE A 60 2.95 -30.50 -6.91
C PHE A 60 2.61 -29.54 -8.04
N ALA A 61 1.50 -29.84 -8.72
CA ALA A 61 0.94 -28.96 -9.75
C ALA A 61 0.75 -27.54 -9.20
N PRO A 62 1.22 -26.50 -9.90
CA PRO A 62 1.08 -25.13 -9.44
C PRO A 62 -0.39 -24.76 -9.34
N LYS A 63 -0.77 -24.08 -8.27
CA LYS A 63 -2.03 -23.35 -8.23
C LYS A 63 -1.79 -21.97 -8.85
N VAL A 64 -2.86 -21.34 -9.32
CA VAL A 64 -2.79 -19.96 -9.82
C VAL A 64 -2.17 -19.01 -8.79
N ALA A 65 -2.45 -19.24 -7.49
CA ALA A 65 -1.88 -18.46 -6.39
C ALA A 65 -0.35 -18.60 -6.27
N ASP A 66 0.23 -19.77 -6.59
CA ASP A 66 1.69 -19.98 -6.54
C ASP A 66 2.40 -19.16 -7.62
N VAL A 67 1.84 -19.16 -8.83
CA VAL A 67 2.38 -18.38 -9.94
C VAL A 67 2.20 -16.88 -9.70
N VAL A 68 1.03 -16.45 -9.20
CA VAL A 68 0.80 -15.05 -8.81
C VAL A 68 1.76 -14.61 -7.71
N ARG A 69 2.07 -15.48 -6.74
CA ARG A 69 3.07 -15.23 -5.70
C ARG A 69 4.47 -15.00 -6.29
N ILE A 70 4.90 -15.82 -7.26
CA ILE A 70 6.19 -15.64 -7.93
C ILE A 70 6.23 -14.35 -8.76
N LEU A 71 5.10 -13.98 -9.39
CA LEU A 71 4.99 -12.79 -10.23
C LEU A 71 4.92 -11.47 -9.45
N ALA A 72 4.12 -11.42 -8.38
CA ALA A 72 3.80 -10.20 -7.66
C ALA A 72 4.47 -10.07 -6.29
N GLY A 73 5.19 -11.12 -5.85
CA GLY A 73 5.66 -11.28 -4.48
C GLY A 73 4.51 -11.56 -3.50
N THR A 74 4.84 -11.98 -2.27
CA THR A 74 3.84 -12.03 -1.20
C THR A 74 3.62 -10.64 -0.62
N ALA A 75 2.47 -10.44 0.05
CA ALA A 75 2.23 -9.22 0.81
C ALA A 75 3.27 -9.05 1.94
N THR A 76 3.79 -10.15 2.49
CA THR A 76 4.91 -10.15 3.44
C THR A 76 6.21 -9.64 2.83
N ASP A 77 6.57 -10.08 1.62
CA ASP A 77 7.78 -9.60 0.91
C ASP A 77 7.68 -8.11 0.61
N ARG A 78 6.49 -7.66 0.15
CA ARG A 78 6.22 -6.25 -0.10
C ARG A 78 6.33 -5.42 1.18
N ALA A 79 5.80 -5.91 2.29
CA ALA A 79 5.91 -5.27 3.58
C ALA A 79 7.37 -5.16 4.06
N ALA A 80 8.19 -6.18 3.82
CA ALA A 80 9.62 -6.16 4.14
C ALA A 80 10.39 -5.13 3.30
N LEU A 81 10.16 -5.06 2.00
CA LEU A 81 10.76 -4.06 1.11
C LEU A 81 10.29 -2.64 1.45
N ALA A 82 9.00 -2.48 1.78
CA ALA A 82 8.44 -1.21 2.23
C ALA A 82 9.11 -0.73 3.53
N TRP A 83 9.33 -1.63 4.49
CA TRP A 83 10.07 -1.29 5.71
C TRP A 83 11.49 -0.84 5.41
N GLY A 84 12.22 -1.53 4.53
CA GLY A 84 13.57 -1.11 4.12
C GLY A 84 13.60 0.31 3.56
N LYS A 85 12.61 0.67 2.73
CA LYS A 85 12.43 2.02 2.18
C LYS A 85 12.14 3.05 3.27
N VAL A 86 11.25 2.73 4.21
CA VAL A 86 10.90 3.59 5.35
C VAL A 86 12.13 3.82 6.24
N HIS A 87 12.85 2.76 6.58
CA HIS A 87 14.03 2.81 7.44
C HIS A 87 15.18 3.62 6.81
N ASP A 88 15.43 3.46 5.51
CA ASP A 88 16.41 4.27 4.77
C ASP A 88 16.00 5.75 4.74
N ALA A 89 14.72 6.03 4.50
CA ALA A 89 14.20 7.39 4.53
C ALA A 89 14.28 8.03 5.93
N MET A 90 14.07 7.26 7.00
CA MET A 90 14.20 7.75 8.38
C MET A 90 15.61 8.29 8.61
N SER A 91 16.62 7.61 8.08
CA SER A 91 18.03 7.97 8.23
C SER A 91 18.45 9.15 7.35
N ARG A 92 17.92 9.23 6.12
CA ARG A 92 18.35 10.23 5.12
C ARG A 92 17.55 11.53 5.14
N VAL A 93 16.26 11.45 5.40
CA VAL A 93 15.33 12.60 5.37
C VAL A 93 15.09 13.13 6.79
N GLY A 94 14.90 12.22 7.75
CA GLY A 94 14.71 12.56 9.15
C GLY A 94 13.29 13.05 9.50
N ALA A 95 13.09 13.31 10.80
CA ALA A 95 11.77 13.53 11.41
C ALA A 95 11.11 14.87 11.08
N TYR A 96 11.86 15.86 10.59
CA TYR A 96 11.39 17.23 10.47
C TYR A 96 10.69 17.54 9.16
N SER A 97 11.09 16.87 8.08
CA SER A 97 10.55 17.10 6.74
C SER A 97 9.26 16.31 6.54
N ASP A 98 8.33 16.89 5.80
CA ASP A 98 7.17 16.17 5.31
C ASP A 98 7.61 15.17 4.22
N VAL A 99 6.99 13.99 4.20
CA VAL A 99 7.37 12.93 3.26
C VAL A 99 6.17 12.33 2.53
N VAL A 100 6.42 11.93 1.28
CA VAL A 100 5.46 11.20 0.45
C VAL A 100 6.17 10.00 -0.17
N PHE A 101 5.69 8.80 0.15
CA PHE A 101 6.13 7.56 -0.44
C PHE A 101 5.34 7.23 -1.72
N ASP A 102 5.96 6.45 -2.59
CA ASP A 102 5.39 5.91 -3.82
C ASP A 102 4.38 4.74 -3.64
N ASP A 103 4.02 4.45 -2.39
CA ASP A 103 3.11 3.39 -1.97
C ASP A 103 2.14 3.91 -0.88
N PRO A 104 0.82 3.94 -1.15
CA PRO A 104 -0.17 4.41 -0.18
C PRO A 104 -0.28 3.52 1.07
N ALA A 105 0.05 2.22 0.96
CA ALA A 105 0.04 1.32 2.12
C ALA A 105 1.12 1.70 3.14
N ILE A 106 2.22 2.31 2.70
CA ILE A 106 3.24 2.87 3.60
C ILE A 106 2.63 4.00 4.42
N HIS A 107 1.91 4.93 3.79
CA HIS A 107 1.28 6.06 4.49
C HIS A 107 0.30 5.59 5.56
N ALA A 108 -0.56 4.63 5.21
CA ALA A 108 -1.52 4.08 6.14
C ALA A 108 -0.85 3.35 7.32
N ALA A 109 0.20 2.57 7.06
CA ALA A 109 0.94 1.83 8.08
C ALA A 109 1.77 2.74 9.00
N VAL A 110 2.39 3.81 8.46
CA VAL A 110 3.10 4.82 9.27
C VAL A 110 2.13 5.51 10.22
N GLU A 111 0.92 5.87 9.74
CA GLU A 111 -0.12 6.47 10.58
C GLU A 111 -0.51 5.55 11.75
N ASP A 112 -0.68 4.24 11.51
CA ASP A 112 -0.97 3.26 12.59
C ASP A 112 0.17 3.09 13.59
N CYS A 113 1.40 3.34 13.15
CA CYS A 113 2.59 3.25 13.98
C CYS A 113 2.90 4.57 14.70
N GLY A 114 2.01 5.56 14.64
CA GLY A 114 2.11 6.82 15.39
C GLY A 114 2.66 7.99 14.58
N GLY A 115 2.73 7.86 13.26
CA GLY A 115 3.13 8.93 12.34
C GLY A 115 4.65 9.07 12.17
N TRP A 116 5.04 9.77 11.11
CA TRP A 116 6.43 9.88 10.67
C TRP A 116 7.42 10.35 11.76
N PRO A 117 7.13 11.41 12.56
CA PRO A 117 8.05 11.86 13.58
C PRO A 117 8.28 10.84 14.70
N LYS A 118 7.28 10.03 15.04
CA LYS A 118 7.41 8.98 16.05
C LYS A 118 8.31 7.85 15.55
N LEU A 119 8.13 7.44 14.30
CA LEU A 119 8.98 6.42 13.67
C LEU A 119 10.45 6.85 13.68
N CYS A 120 10.75 8.06 13.17
CA CYS A 120 12.11 8.58 13.11
C CYS A 120 12.80 8.74 14.48
N ARG A 121 12.03 8.85 15.56
CA ARG A 121 12.53 9.01 16.93
C ARG A 121 12.44 7.73 17.76
N THR A 122 12.11 6.60 17.12
CA THR A 122 12.05 5.32 17.83
C THR A 122 13.46 4.87 18.18
N GLU A 123 13.65 4.44 19.42
CA GLU A 123 14.94 3.96 19.91
C GLU A 123 15.34 2.66 19.22
N LEU A 124 16.65 2.45 19.03
CA LEU A 124 17.17 1.28 18.33
C LEU A 124 16.70 -0.05 18.96
N ALA A 125 16.56 -0.07 20.29
CA ALA A 125 16.07 -1.24 21.03
C ALA A 125 14.62 -1.62 20.70
N GLU A 126 13.80 -0.65 20.29
CA GLU A 126 12.38 -0.86 19.94
C GLU A 126 12.18 -1.07 18.42
N LEU A 127 13.23 -0.91 17.62
CA LEU A 127 13.15 -0.88 16.16
C LEU A 127 12.63 -2.20 15.57
N SER A 128 13.00 -3.34 16.15
CA SER A 128 12.51 -4.66 15.73
C SER A 128 11.01 -4.82 15.94
N TYR A 129 10.48 -4.31 17.05
CA TYR A 129 9.05 -4.32 17.34
C TYR A 129 8.28 -3.35 16.44
N LEU A 130 8.83 -2.15 16.22
CA LEU A 130 8.27 -1.18 15.27
C LEU A 130 8.22 -1.77 13.86
N GLN A 131 9.31 -2.39 13.40
CA GLN A 131 9.37 -3.10 12.13
C GLN A 131 8.24 -4.12 12.02
N HIS A 132 8.08 -4.98 13.03
CA HIS A 132 7.03 -6.00 13.05
C HIS A 132 5.63 -5.38 12.94
N ARG A 133 5.33 -4.35 13.74
CA ARG A 133 4.05 -3.64 13.69
C ARG A 133 3.79 -3.01 12.33
N PHE A 134 4.79 -2.33 11.78
CA PHE A 134 4.71 -1.71 10.46
C PHE A 134 4.43 -2.75 9.38
N GLN A 135 5.20 -3.86 9.36
CA GLN A 135 5.04 -4.91 8.36
C GLN A 135 3.66 -5.57 8.44
N ALA A 136 3.16 -5.82 9.66
CA ALA A 136 1.82 -6.36 9.87
C ALA A 136 0.72 -5.41 9.35
N ALA A 137 0.84 -4.11 9.63
CA ALA A 137 -0.09 -3.09 9.15
C ALA A 137 -0.03 -2.95 7.62
N HIS A 138 1.17 -2.81 7.05
CA HIS A 138 1.37 -2.69 5.60
C HIS A 138 0.81 -3.89 4.84
N ARG A 139 1.01 -5.11 5.35
CA ARG A 139 0.43 -6.32 4.78
C ARG A 139 -1.10 -6.25 4.72
N ALA A 140 -1.75 -5.81 5.80
CA ALA A 140 -3.21 -5.71 5.84
C ALA A 140 -3.78 -4.73 4.80
N TYR A 141 -3.13 -3.58 4.60
CA TYR A 141 -3.53 -2.61 3.56
C TYR A 141 -3.27 -3.13 2.15
N THR A 142 -2.11 -3.76 1.97
CA THR A 142 -1.73 -4.40 0.71
C THR A 142 -2.74 -5.48 0.27
N GLU A 143 -3.25 -6.26 1.22
CA GLU A 143 -4.25 -7.31 0.96
C GLU A 143 -5.66 -6.74 0.73
N ARG A 144 -6.00 -5.64 1.40
CA ARG A 144 -7.30 -4.97 1.23
C ARG A 144 -7.46 -4.27 -0.12
N GLY A 145 -6.37 -3.74 -0.68
CA GLY A 145 -6.37 -3.06 -1.99
C GLY A 145 -6.81 -1.60 -1.92
N GLU A 146 -8.09 -1.33 -1.63
CA GLU A 146 -8.64 0.03 -1.50
C GLU A 146 -8.84 0.43 -0.04
N PHE A 147 -8.31 1.60 0.35
CA PHE A 147 -8.33 2.11 1.72
C PHE A 147 -8.00 3.61 1.76
N ASP A 148 -8.42 4.28 2.82
CA ASP A 148 -8.05 5.66 3.11
C ASP A 148 -6.63 5.74 3.68
N TYR A 149 -5.91 6.82 3.36
CA TYR A 149 -4.57 7.10 3.84
C TYR A 149 -4.28 8.61 3.82
N PRO A 150 -3.39 9.11 4.68
CA PRO A 150 -2.97 10.50 4.63
C PRO A 150 -2.17 10.77 3.35
N ARG A 151 -2.49 11.80 2.58
CA ARG A 151 -1.71 12.19 1.37
C ARG A 151 -0.26 12.53 1.64
N LEU A 152 0.01 12.98 2.87
CA LEU A 152 1.29 13.51 3.29
C LEU A 152 1.55 13.05 4.71
N LEU A 153 2.72 12.47 4.95
CA LEU A 153 3.17 12.16 6.29
C LEU A 153 3.88 13.40 6.82
N LYS A 154 3.21 14.10 7.74
CA LYS A 154 3.71 15.36 8.29
C LYS A 154 4.94 15.13 9.15
N GLY A 155 5.98 15.90 8.89
CA GLY A 155 7.15 16.01 9.73
C GLY A 155 6.85 16.78 11.02
N ALA A 156 7.85 16.82 11.90
CA ALA A 156 7.79 17.54 13.16
C ALA A 156 7.85 19.07 12.98
N ALA A 157 8.17 19.57 11.78
CA ALA A 157 7.96 20.96 11.43
C ALA A 157 6.45 21.22 11.42
N GLY A 158 5.90 21.57 12.59
CA GLY A 158 4.47 21.75 12.78
C GLY A 158 3.86 22.83 11.88
N PRO A 159 2.52 22.89 11.81
CA PRO A 159 1.80 23.90 11.02
C PRO A 159 2.19 25.34 11.39
N ASP A 160 2.61 25.58 12.64
CA ASP A 160 3.10 26.87 13.12
C ASP A 160 4.36 27.32 12.38
N ASN A 161 5.25 26.39 12.01
CA ASN A 161 6.47 26.73 11.28
C ASN A 161 6.14 27.11 9.83
N ALA A 162 5.23 26.38 9.17
CA ALA A 162 4.76 26.73 7.83
C ALA A 162 4.02 28.08 7.81
N ALA A 163 3.15 28.32 8.79
CA ALA A 163 2.46 29.61 8.94
C ALA A 163 3.44 30.75 9.25
N MET A 164 4.50 30.50 10.02
CA MET A 164 5.55 31.48 10.31
C MET A 164 6.42 31.78 9.08
N LEU A 165 6.79 30.77 8.29
CA LEU A 165 7.51 30.92 7.02
C LEU A 165 6.68 31.75 6.03
N ALA A 166 5.38 31.46 5.92
CA ALA A 166 4.46 32.23 5.08
C ALA A 166 4.37 33.70 5.52
N LYS A 167 4.28 33.97 6.84
CA LYS A 167 4.33 35.34 7.39
C LYS A 167 5.64 36.07 7.09
N ARG A 168 6.73 35.32 6.88
CA ARG A 168 8.06 35.83 6.52
C ARG A 168 8.29 35.89 5.00
N GLY A 169 7.28 35.56 4.18
CA GLY A 169 7.39 35.52 2.72
C GLY A 169 8.27 34.39 2.19
N LEU A 170 8.59 33.40 3.02
CA LEU A 170 9.38 32.23 2.65
C LEU A 170 8.45 31.10 2.18
N PRO A 171 8.83 30.35 1.13
CA PRO A 171 8.03 29.22 0.66
C PRO A 171 7.95 28.14 1.75
N ALA A 172 6.82 27.44 1.79
CA ALA A 172 6.70 26.25 2.63
C ALA A 172 7.72 25.19 2.15
N PRO A 173 8.33 24.43 3.08
CA PRO A 173 9.28 23.41 2.71
C PRO A 173 8.61 22.37 1.81
N GLU A 174 9.23 22.06 0.67
CA GLU A 174 8.71 21.05 -0.24
C GLU A 174 8.83 19.66 0.39
N PRO A 175 7.80 18.80 0.24
CA PRO A 175 7.84 17.46 0.79
C PRO A 175 8.85 16.59 0.04
N ALA A 176 9.54 15.72 0.77
CA ALA A 176 10.46 14.77 0.16
C ALA A 176 9.68 13.59 -0.46
N PHE A 177 9.84 13.39 -1.77
CA PHE A 177 9.29 12.23 -2.46
C PHE A 177 10.25 11.04 -2.37
N ILE A 178 9.76 9.91 -1.88
CA ILE A 178 10.57 8.72 -1.60
C ILE A 178 10.16 7.59 -2.55
N GLY A 179 11.14 7.11 -3.34
CA GLY A 179 10.94 6.07 -4.34
C GLY A 179 10.68 6.66 -5.73
N ASP A 180 9.73 6.10 -6.48
CA ASP A 180 9.35 6.61 -7.81
C ASP A 180 8.59 7.96 -7.68
N PRO A 181 9.13 9.07 -8.23
CA PRO A 181 8.52 10.39 -8.07
C PRO A 181 7.12 10.52 -8.70
N LYS A 182 6.86 9.84 -9.82
CA LYS A 182 5.55 9.89 -10.50
C LYS A 182 4.50 9.13 -9.70
N ARG A 183 4.91 8.03 -9.05
CA ARG A 183 4.03 7.26 -8.16
C ARG A 183 3.76 8.02 -6.86
N ALA A 184 4.79 8.61 -6.25
CA ALA A 184 4.63 9.44 -5.06
C ALA A 184 3.68 10.61 -5.32
N LEU A 185 3.80 11.29 -6.47
CA LEU A 185 2.87 12.35 -6.85
C LEU A 185 1.41 11.85 -6.94
N ARG A 186 1.19 10.67 -7.50
CA ARG A 186 -0.16 10.06 -7.55
C ARG A 186 -0.70 9.75 -6.17
N VAL A 187 0.13 9.23 -5.26
CA VAL A 187 -0.24 8.98 -3.86
C VAL A 187 -0.63 10.30 -3.17
N PHE A 188 0.15 11.35 -3.36
CA PHE A 188 -0.15 12.68 -2.80
C PHE A 188 -1.48 13.25 -3.33
N GLN A 189 -1.75 13.09 -4.62
CA GLN A 189 -2.97 13.60 -5.25
C GLN A 189 -4.23 12.83 -4.80
N ALA A 190 -4.12 11.51 -4.66
CA ALA A 190 -5.25 10.65 -4.31
C ALA A 190 -5.50 10.53 -2.80
N GLY A 191 -4.50 10.79 -1.94
CA GLY A 191 -4.65 10.65 -0.50
C GLY A 191 -5.57 11.68 0.15
N GLY A 192 -6.16 11.31 1.29
CA GLY A 192 -7.06 12.14 2.09
C GLY A 192 -6.35 12.88 3.23
N ALA A 193 -7.15 13.43 4.14
CA ALA A 193 -6.66 14.08 5.37
C ALA A 193 -6.18 13.07 6.43
N GLY A 194 -6.59 11.82 6.31
CA GLY A 194 -6.30 10.74 7.24
C GLY A 194 -7.27 9.58 7.02
N LYS A 195 -7.15 8.54 7.85
CA LYS A 195 -7.93 7.29 7.71
C LYS A 195 -9.29 7.34 8.40
N THR A 196 -9.37 8.11 9.49
CA THR A 196 -10.56 8.16 10.33
C THR A 196 -11.01 9.61 10.42
N ALA A 197 -12.25 9.88 10.01
CA ALA A 197 -12.86 11.19 10.20
C ALA A 197 -13.15 11.40 11.69
N ILE A 198 -12.37 12.26 12.34
CA ILE A 198 -12.61 12.65 13.73
C ILE A 198 -13.45 13.93 13.70
N THR A 199 -14.70 13.82 14.16
CA THR A 199 -15.62 14.96 14.25
C THR A 199 -15.75 15.40 15.70
N TYR A 200 -15.42 16.66 15.99
CA TYR A 200 -15.70 17.28 17.27
C TYR A 200 -17.03 18.04 17.15
N GLN A 201 -18.02 17.65 17.94
CA GLN A 201 -19.27 18.39 18.09
C GLN A 201 -19.39 18.81 19.55
N SER A 202 -19.69 20.08 19.80
CA SER A 202 -19.99 20.50 21.17
C SER A 202 -21.38 19.99 21.57
N VAL A 203 -21.51 19.45 22.78
CA VAL A 203 -22.80 19.00 23.31
C VAL A 203 -23.79 20.17 23.41
N ALA A 204 -23.28 21.39 23.63
CA ALA A 204 -24.07 22.63 23.65
C ALA A 204 -24.67 22.97 22.27
N ASP A 205 -23.92 22.80 21.18
CA ASP A 205 -24.41 23.01 19.81
C ASP A 205 -25.47 21.97 19.42
N GLN A 206 -25.38 20.75 19.97
CA GLN A 206 -26.37 19.70 19.73
C GLN A 206 -27.67 19.97 20.50
N ALA A 207 -27.58 20.49 21.74
CA ALA A 207 -28.73 20.87 22.55
C ALA A 207 -29.49 22.08 21.98
N LEU A 208 -28.78 23.08 21.44
CA LEU A 208 -29.39 24.26 20.82
C LEU A 208 -30.14 23.95 19.51
N ARG A 209 -29.74 22.92 18.77
CA ARG A 209 -30.43 22.47 17.54
C ARG A 209 -31.67 21.61 17.81
N GLY A 210 -31.81 21.09 19.03
CA GLY A 210 -32.96 20.29 19.46
C GLY A 210 -34.09 21.11 20.11
N LEU A 211 -33.88 22.41 20.36
CA LEU A 211 -34.92 23.28 20.91
C LEU A 211 -35.77 23.84 19.77
N PRO A 212 -37.11 23.67 19.78
CA PRO A 212 -37.97 24.30 18.80
C PRO A 212 -37.80 25.81 18.90
N THR A 213 -37.57 26.46 17.75
CA THR A 213 -37.66 27.91 17.62
C THR A 213 -39.05 28.32 18.10
N ILE A 214 -39.13 28.88 19.31
CA ILE A 214 -40.36 29.48 19.81
C ILE A 214 -40.63 30.66 18.89
N GLY A 215 -41.54 30.47 17.94
CA GLY A 215 -42.00 31.51 17.04
C GLY A 215 -42.55 32.66 17.87
N GLY A 216 -41.95 33.83 17.71
CA GLY A 216 -42.51 35.08 18.22
C GLY A 216 -43.80 35.38 17.49
N ALA A 217 -44.93 35.16 18.18
CA ALA A 217 -46.20 35.77 17.86
C ALA A 217 -46.44 36.89 18.88
N GLN A 218 -46.30 38.14 18.44
CA GLN A 218 -47.23 39.26 18.60
C GLN A 218 -46.60 40.55 18.08
#